data_AF-A0A7K0IWI7-F1
#
_entry.id   AF-A0A7K0IWI7-F1
#
_cell.length_a   1.000
_cell.length_b   1.000
_cell.length_c   1.000
_cell.angle_alpha   90.00
_cell.angle_beta   90.00
_cell.angle_gamma   90.00
#
_symmetry.space_group_name_H-M   'P 1'
#
loop_
_entity.id
_entity.type
_entity.pdbx_description
1 polymer ?
#
loop_
_entity_poly.entity_id
_entity_poly.type
_entity_poly.pdbx_seq_one_letter_code
_entity_poly.pdbx_strand_id
1 'polypeptide(L)'
;MKILEQSVEVWNRWRLENPQIRPNLRKAKLQGKNLRDFNFNDTSFRRVDSNRSDLSQATFRRADLRRADLSDSILVGAELTSRKAELLKTISMEDLMKEFNMTS
;
A
#
# COMPACT_ATOMS: atom_id res chain seq x y z
N MET A 1 -0.42 2.77 -15.94
CA MET A 1 -0.57 4.12 -15.37
C MET A 1 0.71 4.88 -15.68
N LYS A 2 0.68 5.89 -16.57
CA LYS A 2 1.89 6.53 -17.12
C LYS A 2 2.62 7.46 -16.13
N ILE A 3 1.97 7.90 -15.05
CA ILE A 3 2.54 8.89 -14.13
C ILE A 3 3.72 8.35 -13.30
N LEU A 4 3.76 7.03 -13.09
CA LEU A 4 4.88 6.35 -12.41
C LEU A 4 6.19 6.42 -13.20
N GLU A 5 6.12 6.66 -14.52
CA GLU A 5 7.27 6.67 -15.42
C GLU A 5 7.88 8.07 -15.59
N GLN A 6 7.26 9.10 -15.01
CA GLN A 6 7.73 10.49 -15.14
C GLN A 6 8.81 10.80 -14.10
N SER A 7 8.44 10.83 -12.81
CA SER A 7 9.39 10.99 -11.71
C SER A 7 8.73 10.69 -10.36
N VAL A 8 9.56 10.58 -9.31
CA VAL A 8 9.10 10.43 -7.92
C VAL A 8 8.31 11.65 -7.46
N GLU A 9 8.71 12.87 -7.84
CA GLU A 9 8.04 14.11 -7.45
C GLU A 9 6.64 14.20 -8.05
N VAL A 10 6.50 13.83 -9.34
CA VAL A 10 5.20 13.86 -10.02
C VAL A 10 4.26 12.82 -9.41
N TRP A 11 4.76 11.60 -9.17
CA TRP A 11 3.99 10.56 -8.51
C TRP A 11 3.56 10.96 -7.10
N ASN A 12 4.49 11.43 -6.28
CA ASN A 12 4.24 11.81 -4.89
C ASN A 12 3.30 13.03 -4.80
N ARG A 13 3.44 14.03 -5.68
CA ARG A 13 2.50 15.16 -5.76
C ARG A 13 1.08 14.69 -6.08
N TRP A 14 0.94 13.84 -7.10
CA TRP A 14 -0.37 13.29 -7.45
C TRP A 14 -0.97 12.48 -6.29
N ARG A 15 -0.17 11.75 -5.52
CA ARG A 15 -0.63 11.05 -4.29
C ARG A 15 -1.13 12.01 -3.23
N LEU A 16 -0.49 13.17 -3.06
CA LEU A 16 -0.94 14.21 -2.12
C LEU A 16 -2.26 14.84 -2.56
N GLU A 17 -2.44 15.06 -3.86
CA GLU A 17 -3.66 15.63 -4.43
C GLU A 17 -4.82 14.63 -4.48
N ASN A 18 -4.51 13.32 -4.46
CA ASN A 18 -5.50 12.24 -4.62
C ASN A 18 -5.37 11.15 -3.55
N PRO A 19 -5.48 11.47 -2.25
CA PRO A 19 -5.26 10.52 -1.15
C PRO A 19 -6.30 9.37 -1.13
N GLN A 20 -7.51 9.64 -1.61
CA GLN A 20 -8.61 8.69 -1.69
C GLN A 20 -8.46 7.67 -2.83
N ILE A 21 -7.66 7.98 -3.85
CA ILE A 21 -7.46 7.07 -4.98
C ILE A 21 -6.51 5.96 -4.54
N ARG A 22 -6.87 4.72 -4.86
CA ARG A 22 -6.03 3.53 -4.67
C ARG A 22 -5.42 3.15 -6.02
N PRO A 23 -4.13 3.44 -6.26
CA PRO A 23 -3.52 3.13 -7.55
C PRO A 23 -3.47 1.62 -7.78
N ASN A 24 -3.65 1.22 -9.03
CA ASN A 24 -3.56 -0.17 -9.43
C ASN A 24 -2.32 -0.39 -10.30
N LEU A 25 -1.29 -1.00 -9.71
CA LEU A 25 -0.06 -1.39 -10.40
C LEU A 25 0.01 -2.90 -10.59
N ARG A 26 -1.10 -3.63 -10.48
CA ARG A 26 -1.11 -5.10 -10.57
C ARG A 26 -0.42 -5.56 -11.86
N LYS A 27 0.54 -6.50 -11.72
CA LYS A 27 1.37 -7.02 -12.83
C LYS A 27 2.25 -5.98 -13.53
N ALA A 28 2.51 -4.82 -12.95
CA ALA A 28 3.47 -3.88 -13.50
C ALA A 28 4.86 -4.51 -13.58
N LYS A 29 5.60 -4.17 -14.64
CA LYS A 29 6.98 -4.55 -14.88
C LYS A 29 7.87 -3.36 -14.53
N LEU A 30 8.49 -3.41 -13.37
CA LEU A 30 9.30 -2.35 -12.78
C LEU A 30 10.71 -2.85 -12.43
N GLN A 31 11.18 -3.90 -13.10
CA GLN A 31 12.47 -4.53 -12.89
C GLN A 31 13.61 -3.54 -13.09
N GLY A 32 14.59 -3.55 -12.18
CA GLY A 32 15.79 -2.72 -12.26
C GLY A 32 15.54 -1.20 -12.19
N LYS A 33 14.34 -0.76 -11.83
CA LYS A 33 14.01 0.68 -11.79
C LYS A 33 14.52 1.31 -10.49
N ASN A 34 14.90 2.59 -10.58
CA ASN A 34 15.03 3.43 -9.42
C ASN A 34 13.64 3.89 -8.97
N LEU A 35 13.19 3.34 -7.86
CA LEU A 35 11.90 3.60 -7.21
C LEU A 35 12.11 4.14 -5.78
N ARG A 36 13.27 4.78 -5.55
CA ARG A 36 13.62 5.39 -4.28
C ARG A 36 12.63 6.51 -3.92
N ASP A 37 12.27 6.59 -2.64
CA ASP A 37 11.40 7.65 -2.08
C ASP A 37 9.95 7.67 -2.64
N PHE A 38 9.52 6.65 -3.39
CA PHE A 38 8.15 6.57 -3.91
C PHE A 38 7.11 6.27 -2.82
N ASN A 39 5.99 6.98 -2.88
CA ASN A 39 4.81 6.71 -2.04
C ASN A 39 3.86 5.70 -2.70
N PHE A 40 4.04 4.41 -2.42
CA PHE A 40 3.16 3.32 -2.85
C PHE A 40 2.06 2.97 -1.82
N ASN A 41 1.78 3.86 -0.86
CA ASN A 41 0.73 3.63 0.13
C ASN A 41 -0.63 3.38 -0.54
N ASP A 42 -1.40 2.45 0.00
CA ASP A 42 -2.71 2.01 -0.51
C ASP A 42 -2.74 1.54 -1.97
N THR A 43 -1.58 1.20 -2.54
CA THR A 43 -1.46 0.75 -3.93
C THR A 43 -1.68 -0.76 -4.04
N SER A 44 -2.40 -1.21 -5.07
CA SER A 44 -2.40 -2.62 -5.45
C SER A 44 -1.09 -2.95 -6.17
N PHE A 45 -0.16 -3.55 -5.44
CA PHE A 45 1.15 -4.00 -5.93
C PHE A 45 1.17 -5.51 -6.23
N ARG A 46 -0.02 -6.10 -6.39
CA ARG A 46 -0.19 -7.54 -6.54
C ARG A 46 0.47 -8.04 -7.82
N ARG A 47 1.33 -9.05 -7.71
CA ARG A 47 2.06 -9.62 -8.87
C ARG A 47 2.93 -8.60 -9.62
N VAL A 48 3.29 -7.48 -9.02
CA VAL A 48 4.30 -6.59 -9.60
C VAL A 48 5.63 -7.34 -9.63
N ASP A 49 6.36 -7.19 -10.72
CA ASP A 49 7.73 -7.62 -10.81
C ASP A 49 8.63 -6.39 -10.74
N SER A 50 9.26 -6.19 -9.60
CA SER A 50 10.22 -5.12 -9.36
C SER A 50 11.54 -5.70 -8.86
N ASN A 51 11.93 -6.87 -9.38
CA ASN A 51 13.20 -7.46 -9.03
C ASN A 51 14.37 -6.52 -9.39
N ARG A 52 15.45 -6.57 -8.59
CA ARG A 52 16.67 -5.75 -8.79
C ARG A 52 16.45 -4.24 -8.77
N SER A 53 15.33 -3.76 -8.23
CA SER A 53 15.01 -2.33 -8.17
C SER A 53 15.56 -1.68 -6.90
N ASP A 54 15.82 -0.38 -6.95
CA ASP A 54 16.08 0.40 -5.73
C ASP A 54 14.75 0.93 -5.18
N LEU A 55 14.30 0.38 -4.07
CA LEU A 55 13.10 0.75 -3.32
C LEU A 55 13.45 1.43 -1.99
N SER A 56 14.68 1.92 -1.84
CA SER A 56 15.11 2.57 -0.61
C SER A 56 14.19 3.74 -0.26
N GLN A 57 13.82 3.86 1.02
CA GLN A 57 12.90 4.88 1.55
C GLN A 57 11.48 4.88 0.94
N ALA A 58 11.13 3.92 0.07
CA ALA A 58 9.78 3.83 -0.47
C ALA A 58 8.76 3.40 0.61
N THR A 59 7.53 3.91 0.54
CA THR A 59 6.48 3.59 1.51
C THR A 59 5.38 2.73 0.89
N PHE A 60 4.99 1.66 1.57
CA PHE A 60 3.99 0.68 1.11
C PHE A 60 2.90 0.42 2.16
N ARG A 61 2.60 1.42 3.00
CA ARG A 61 1.58 1.32 4.05
C ARG A 61 0.24 0.93 3.42
N ARG A 62 -0.35 -0.16 3.92
CA ARG A 62 -1.60 -0.75 3.43
C ARG A 62 -1.59 -1.19 1.95
N ALA A 63 -0.42 -1.27 1.31
CA ALA A 63 -0.31 -1.80 -0.05
C ALA A 63 -0.60 -3.31 -0.09
N ASP A 64 -1.20 -3.78 -1.19
CA ASP A 64 -1.37 -5.22 -1.44
C ASP A 64 -0.16 -5.75 -2.22
N LEU A 65 0.82 -6.30 -1.50
CA LEU A 65 2.05 -6.87 -2.06
C LEU A 65 1.94 -8.37 -2.37
N ARG A 66 0.75 -8.97 -2.33
CA ARG A 66 0.61 -10.43 -2.54
C ARG A 66 1.20 -10.84 -3.88
N ARG A 67 2.13 -11.79 -3.86
CA ARG A 67 2.83 -12.32 -5.03
C ARG A 67 3.67 -11.27 -5.79
N ALA A 68 4.01 -10.13 -5.20
CA ALA A 68 4.99 -9.23 -5.79
C ALA A 68 6.37 -9.91 -5.76
N ASP A 69 7.17 -9.74 -6.81
CA ASP A 69 8.56 -10.15 -6.85
C ASP A 69 9.44 -8.94 -6.51
N LEU A 70 10.03 -8.98 -5.31
CA LEU A 70 10.99 -8.00 -4.80
C LEU A 70 12.40 -8.60 -4.70
N SER A 71 12.65 -9.76 -5.30
CA SER A 71 13.96 -10.44 -5.27
C SER A 71 15.06 -9.48 -5.73
N ASP A 72 16.22 -9.54 -5.07
CA ASP A 72 17.39 -8.67 -5.34
C ASP A 72 17.15 -7.15 -5.24
N SER A 73 16.01 -6.70 -4.69
CA SER A 73 15.72 -5.26 -4.55
C SER A 73 16.40 -4.66 -3.32
N ILE A 74 16.80 -3.39 -3.43
CA ILE A 74 17.31 -2.61 -2.29
C ILE A 74 16.12 -2.03 -1.53
N LEU A 75 15.96 -2.38 -0.24
CA LEU A 75 14.83 -1.95 0.60
C LEU A 75 15.27 -1.11 1.81
N VAL A 76 16.42 -0.44 1.72
CA VAL A 76 16.99 0.31 2.85
C VAL A 76 16.05 1.44 3.27
N GLY A 77 15.50 1.33 4.49
CA GLY A 77 14.52 2.27 5.03
C GLY A 77 13.14 2.23 4.36
N ALA A 78 12.84 1.21 3.56
CA ALA A 78 11.50 1.04 3.00
C ALA A 78 10.48 0.68 4.09
N GLU A 79 9.30 1.30 4.04
CA GLU A 79 8.24 1.06 5.03
C GLU A 79 7.19 0.06 4.51
N LEU A 80 7.32 -1.20 4.90
CA LEU A 80 6.41 -2.29 4.49
C LEU A 80 5.36 -2.60 5.57
N THR A 81 4.50 -1.64 5.91
CA THR A 81 3.38 -1.92 6.83
C THR A 81 2.21 -2.51 6.06
N SER A 82 2.01 -3.83 6.16
CA SER A 82 0.84 -4.48 5.58
C SER A 82 -0.45 -3.98 6.26
N ARG A 83 -1.57 -4.03 5.53
CA ARG A 83 -2.89 -3.86 6.17
C ARG A 83 -3.06 -5.04 7.11
N LYS A 84 -2.80 -4.82 8.41
CA LYS A 84 -3.25 -5.71 9.49
C LYS A 84 -4.71 -5.97 9.17
N ALA A 85 -5.11 -7.23 9.03
CA ALA A 85 -6.50 -7.57 8.78
C ALA A 85 -7.33 -6.82 9.82
N GLU A 86 -8.07 -5.79 9.39
CA GLU A 86 -9.10 -5.19 10.22
C GLU A 86 -10.15 -6.28 10.34
N LEU A 87 -9.96 -7.16 11.32
CA LEU A 87 -11.07 -7.76 12.02
C LEU A 87 -11.89 -6.55 12.46
N LEU A 88 -12.99 -6.31 11.76
CA LEU A 88 -14.20 -5.81 12.37
C LEU A 88 -14.27 -6.50 13.72
N LYS A 89 -13.95 -5.78 14.80
CA LYS A 89 -14.55 -6.08 16.09
C LYS A 89 -16.02 -5.81 15.85
N THR A 90 -16.70 -6.83 15.34
CA THR A 90 -18.12 -7.08 15.57
C THR A 90 -18.32 -6.72 17.02
N ILE A 91 -18.95 -5.56 17.26
CA ILE A 91 -19.42 -5.18 18.59
C ILE A 91 -20.21 -6.39 19.06
N SER A 92 -19.84 -6.95 20.22
CA SER A 92 -20.56 -8.11 20.78
C SER A 92 -22.04 -7.75 20.85
N MET A 93 -22.94 -8.69 20.59
CA MET A 93 -24.38 -8.42 20.76
C MET A 93 -24.69 -7.99 22.21
N GLU A 94 -23.85 -8.37 23.17
CA GLU A 94 -23.88 -7.90 24.56
C GLU A 94 -23.56 -6.41 24.69
N ASP A 95 -22.63 -5.89 23.90
CA ASP A 95 -22.28 -4.46 23.88
C ASP A 95 -23.40 -3.63 23.22
N LEU A 96 -24.04 -4.17 22.17
CA LEU A 96 -25.25 -3.59 21.57
C LEU A 96 -26.44 -3.57 22.54
N MET A 97 -26.66 -4.65 23.31
CA MET A 97 -27.76 -4.69 24.29
C MET A 97 -27.56 -3.73 25.46
N LYS A 98 -26.31 -3.46 25.87
CA LYS A 98 -26.01 -2.48 26.93
C LYS A 98 -26.28 -1.03 26.50
N GLU A 99 -26.03 -0.68 25.23
CA GLU A 99 -26.29 0.68 24.73
C GLU A 99 -27.78 1.01 24.60
N PHE A 100 -28.65 0.02 24.38
CA PHE A 100 -30.09 0.26 24.21
C PHE A 100 -30.93 0.15 25.50
N ASN A 101 -30.32 -0.16 26.64
CA ASN A 101 -30.91 -0.08 27.99
C ASN A 101 -32.38 -0.54 28.09
N MET A 102 -32.76 -1.61 27.40
CA MET A 102 -34.06 -2.27 27.61
C MET A 102 -33.88 -3.43 28.59
N THR A 103 -33.68 -3.09 29.85
CA THR A 103 -34.03 -3.97 30.96
C THR A 103 -35.24 -3.35 31.64
N SER A 104 -36.37 -4.05 31.56
CA SER A 104 -37.57 -3.78 32.35
C SER A 104 -37.30 -3.91 33.84
#